data_AF-A0A1H0X7U3-F1
#
_entry.id   AF-A0A1H0X7U3-F1
#
_cell.length_a   1.000
_cell.length_b   1.000
_cell.length_c   1.000
_cell.angle_alpha   90.00
_cell.angle_beta   90.00
_cell.angle_gamma   90.00
#
_symmetry.space_group_name_H-M   'P 1'
#
loop_
_entity.id
_entity.type
_entity.pdbx_description
1 polymer ?
#
loop_
_entity_poly.entity_id
_entity_poly.type
_entity_poly.pdbx_seq_one_letter_code
_entity_poly.pdbx_strand_id
1 'polypeptide(L)'
;MTWPGLYCPVEPATHPMAKQAQTRSVEWFTRFELIKDPQRRARLVQAKLGSLAAVSAPGCPVSWLQVLADMSTWWRRSTTSATTGPARLGWAC
;
A
#
# COMPACT_ATOMS: atom_id res chain seq x y z
N MET A 1 -8.10 23.07 -14.35
CA MET A 1 -7.76 22.97 -12.92
C MET A 1 -6.27 22.68 -12.82
N THR A 2 -5.48 23.66 -12.40
CA THR A 2 -4.01 23.53 -12.25
C THR A 2 -3.69 23.33 -10.78
N TRP A 3 -3.08 22.19 -10.45
CA TRP A 3 -2.61 21.91 -9.10
C TRP A 3 -1.24 22.59 -8.90
N PRO A 4 -0.97 23.19 -7.73
CA PRO A 4 0.36 23.72 -7.45
C PRO A 4 1.37 22.56 -7.39
N GLY A 5 2.55 22.76 -7.99
CA GLY A 5 3.62 21.78 -7.94
C GLY A 5 4.10 21.59 -6.49
N LEU A 6 4.34 20.33 -6.10
CA LEU A 6 4.96 20.00 -4.82
C LEU A 6 6.48 20.07 -4.97
N TYR A 7 7.12 21.04 -4.34
CA TYR A 7 8.58 21.12 -4.28
C TYR A 7 9.12 20.08 -3.27
N CYS A 8 10.01 19.20 -3.73
CA CYS A 8 10.70 18.23 -2.89
C CYS A 8 12.21 18.27 -3.22
N PRO A 9 13.07 18.71 -2.29
CA PRO A 9 14.51 18.83 -2.52
C PRO A 9 15.28 17.51 -2.34
N VAL A 10 14.60 16.37 -2.35
CA VAL A 10 15.18 15.04 -2.13
C VAL A 10 15.29 14.33 -3.47
N GLU A 11 16.47 13.76 -3.76
CA GLU A 11 16.70 13.00 -4.98
C GLU A 11 15.79 11.75 -5.00
N PRO A 12 15.00 11.52 -6.06
CA PRO A 12 14.17 10.34 -6.17
C PRO A 12 15.02 9.08 -6.24
N ALA A 13 14.79 8.14 -5.33
CA ALA A 13 15.44 6.84 -5.33
C ALA A 13 14.40 5.73 -5.22
N THR A 14 14.70 4.57 -5.80
CA THR A 14 13.82 3.39 -5.76
C THR A 14 14.65 2.13 -5.65
N HIS A 15 14.23 1.21 -4.78
CA HIS A 15 14.89 -0.08 -4.65
C HIS A 15 14.78 -0.90 -5.97
N PRO A 16 15.87 -1.51 -6.49
CA PRO A 16 15.85 -2.22 -7.78
C PRO A 16 14.85 -3.39 -7.82
N MET A 17 14.60 -4.02 -6.68
CA MET A 17 13.65 -5.14 -6.54
C MET A 17 12.18 -4.72 -6.34
N ALA A 18 11.80 -3.46 -6.60
CA ALA A 18 10.44 -2.95 -6.38
C ALA A 18 9.34 -3.82 -7.04
N LYS A 19 9.54 -4.20 -8.30
CA LYS A 19 8.59 -5.03 -9.06
C LYS A 19 8.43 -6.42 -8.44
N GLN A 20 9.55 -7.02 -8.03
CA GLN A 20 9.55 -8.35 -7.43
C GLN A 20 8.86 -8.34 -6.06
N ALA A 21 9.13 -7.33 -5.24
CA ALA A 21 8.47 -7.15 -3.95
C ALA A 21 6.95 -7.01 -4.12
N GLN A 22 6.50 -6.18 -5.07
CA GLN A 22 5.07 -6.06 -5.40
C GLN A 22 4.46 -7.39 -5.81
N THR A 23 5.07 -8.13 -6.74
CA THR A 23 4.55 -9.43 -7.20
C THR A 23 4.42 -10.42 -6.03
N ARG A 24 5.47 -10.56 -5.21
CA ARG A 24 5.47 -11.46 -4.07
C ARG A 24 4.45 -11.07 -3.01
N SER A 25 4.26 -9.77 -2.75
CA SER A 25 3.21 -9.31 -1.83
C SER A 25 1.82 -9.64 -2.36
N VAL A 26 1.61 -9.54 -3.68
CA VAL A 26 0.34 -9.94 -4.31
C VAL A 26 0.07 -11.43 -4.14
N GLU A 27 1.07 -12.26 -4.39
CA GLU A 27 1.01 -13.71 -4.21
C GLU A 27 0.75 -14.06 -2.73
N TRP A 28 1.48 -13.43 -1.81
CA TRP A 28 1.34 -13.61 -0.37
C TRP A 28 -0.08 -13.33 0.10
N PHE A 29 -0.63 -12.13 -0.18
CA PHE A 29 -1.97 -11.81 0.33
C PHE A 29 -3.08 -12.65 -0.35
N THR A 30 -2.86 -13.07 -1.60
CA THR A 30 -3.77 -13.96 -2.33
C THR A 30 -3.77 -15.36 -1.71
N ARG A 31 -2.59 -15.90 -1.40
CA ARG A 31 -2.41 -17.21 -0.77
C ARG A 31 -3.09 -17.30 0.60
N PHE A 32 -3.01 -16.24 1.40
CA PHE A 32 -3.64 -16.19 2.73
C PHE A 32 -5.10 -15.74 2.71
N GLU A 33 -5.71 -15.59 1.52
CA GLU A 33 -7.08 -15.13 1.31
C GLU A 33 -7.44 -13.90 2.16
N LEU A 34 -6.47 -13.00 2.35
CA LEU A 34 -6.62 -11.88 3.29
C LEU A 34 -7.79 -10.97 2.87
N ILE A 35 -8.07 -10.90 1.57
CA ILE A 35 -9.20 -10.18 0.97
C ILE A 35 -10.04 -11.16 0.15
N LYS A 36 -11.23 -11.49 0.65
CA LYS A 36 -12.17 -12.38 -0.05
C LYS A 36 -12.82 -11.69 -1.26
N ASP A 37 -13.19 -10.43 -1.11
CA ASP A 37 -13.83 -9.63 -2.15
C ASP A 37 -12.89 -9.40 -3.37
N PRO A 38 -13.24 -9.90 -4.57
CA PRO A 38 -12.41 -9.75 -5.76
C PRO A 38 -12.22 -8.29 -6.20
N GLN A 39 -13.20 -7.40 -5.96
CA GLN A 39 -13.06 -5.98 -6.31
C GLN A 39 -12.06 -5.27 -5.39
N ARG A 40 -12.13 -5.54 -4.08
CA ARG A 40 -11.14 -5.00 -3.12
C ARG A 40 -9.74 -5.54 -3.40
N ARG A 41 -9.64 -6.81 -3.78
CA ARG A 41 -8.38 -7.43 -4.20
C ARG A 41 -7.78 -6.72 -5.42
N ALA A 42 -8.57 -6.47 -6.46
CA ALA A 42 -8.12 -5.74 -7.64
C ALA A 42 -7.61 -4.32 -7.29
N ARG A 43 -8.33 -3.60 -6.43
CA ARG A 43 -7.92 -2.26 -5.95
C ARG A 43 -6.60 -2.31 -5.18
N LEU A 44 -6.39 -3.34 -4.37
CA LEU A 44 -5.15 -3.51 -3.60
C LEU A 44 -3.94 -3.76 -4.52
N VAL A 45 -4.11 -4.58 -5.56
CA VAL A 45 -3.08 -4.82 -6.58
C VAL A 45 -2.73 -3.50 -7.30
N GLN A 46 -3.75 -2.70 -7.64
CA GLN A 46 -3.56 -1.41 -8.30
C GLN A 46 -2.92 -0.34 -7.40
N ALA A 47 -2.98 -0.50 -6.07
CA ALA A 47 -2.37 0.42 -5.13
C ALA A 47 -0.83 0.38 -5.12
N LYS A 48 -0.20 -0.61 -5.77
CA LYS A 48 1.26 -0.72 -5.97
C LYS A 48 2.07 -0.52 -4.67
N LEU A 49 1.64 -1.15 -3.59
CA LEU A 49 2.20 -0.94 -2.25
C LEU A 49 3.66 -1.41 -2.12
N GLY A 50 4.09 -2.39 -2.90
CA GLY A 50 5.50 -2.77 -3.02
C GLY A 50 6.35 -1.70 -3.72
N SER A 51 5.78 -0.96 -4.67
CA SER A 51 6.45 0.21 -5.27
C SER A 51 6.56 1.36 -4.26
N LEU A 52 5.53 1.55 -3.42
CA LEU A 52 5.57 2.53 -2.32
C LEU A 52 6.67 2.16 -1.31
N ALA A 53 6.76 0.90 -0.88
CA ALA A 53 7.83 0.45 0.01
C ALA A 53 9.23 0.66 -0.59
N ALA A 54 9.39 0.46 -1.90
CA ALA A 54 10.66 0.63 -2.59
C ALA A 54 11.16 2.07 -2.67
N VAL A 55 10.24 3.06 -2.72
CA VAL A 55 10.62 4.49 -2.67
C VAL A 55 10.84 4.96 -1.24
N SER A 56 10.18 4.34 -0.25
CA SER A 56 10.38 4.67 1.17
C SER A 56 11.72 4.16 1.72
N ALA A 57 12.22 3.03 1.22
CA ALA A 57 13.46 2.41 1.70
C ALA A 57 14.33 1.90 0.52
N PRO A 58 14.90 2.78 -0.31
CA PRO A 58 15.56 2.40 -1.56
C PRO A 58 16.85 1.57 -1.37
N GLY A 59 17.54 1.72 -0.23
CA GLY A 59 18.81 1.03 0.07
C GLY A 59 18.70 -0.10 1.10
N CYS A 60 17.49 -0.52 1.49
CA CYS A 60 17.33 -1.57 2.49
C CYS A 60 17.66 -2.97 1.91
N PRO A 61 17.96 -3.97 2.76
CA PRO A 61 18.11 -5.35 2.29
C PRO A 61 16.81 -5.88 1.68
N VAL A 62 16.92 -6.76 0.68
CA VAL A 62 15.77 -7.33 -0.05
C VAL A 62 14.72 -7.98 0.86
N SER A 63 15.17 -8.64 1.94
CA SER A 63 14.27 -9.25 2.92
C SER A 63 13.42 -8.21 3.65
N TRP A 64 14.00 -7.09 4.04
CA TRP A 64 13.30 -5.98 4.69
C TRP A 64 12.32 -5.29 3.73
N LEU A 65 12.69 -5.13 2.46
CA LEU A 65 11.78 -4.62 1.45
C LEU A 65 10.51 -5.47 1.35
N GLN A 66 10.66 -6.80 1.34
CA GLN A 66 9.52 -7.72 1.27
C GLN A 66 8.60 -7.56 2.48
N VAL A 67 9.17 -7.49 3.69
CA VAL A 67 8.41 -7.27 4.93
C VAL A 67 7.66 -5.94 4.88
N LEU A 68 8.30 -4.86 4.44
CA LEU A 68 7.66 -3.54 4.30
C LEU A 68 6.50 -3.56 3.30
N ALA A 69 6.67 -4.24 2.16
CA ALA A 69 5.63 -4.38 1.16
C ALA A 69 4.44 -5.20 1.68
N ASP A 70 4.69 -6.32 2.36
CA ASP A 70 3.66 -7.18 2.94
C ASP A 70 2.91 -6.46 4.07
N MET A 71 3.63 -5.77 4.95
CA MET A 71 3.05 -4.99 6.04
C MET A 71 2.19 -3.84 5.53
N SER A 72 2.67 -3.10 4.53
CA SER A 72 1.89 -2.02 3.89
C SER A 72 0.58 -2.55 3.29
N THR A 73 0.67 -3.72 2.66
CA THR A 73 -0.46 -4.44 2.07
C THR A 73 -1.48 -4.88 3.13
N TRP A 74 -0.99 -5.42 4.25
CA TRP A 74 -1.81 -5.82 5.38
C TRP A 74 -2.49 -4.63 6.08
N TRP A 75 -1.78 -3.52 6.28
CA TRP A 75 -2.35 -2.31 6.89
C TRP A 75 -3.44 -1.69 6.02
N ARG A 76 -3.23 -1.64 4.70
CA ARG A 76 -4.24 -1.11 3.77
C ARG A 76 -5.53 -1.93 3.79
N ARG A 77 -5.41 -3.24 4.01
CA ARG A 77 -6.56 -4.13 4.19
C ARG A 77 -7.34 -3.80 5.47
N SER A 78 -6.65 -3.68 6.62
CA SER A 78 -7.30 -3.48 7.92
C SER A 78 -8.04 -2.15 8.02
N THR A 79 -7.53 -1.08 7.39
CA THR A 79 -8.18 0.22 7.37
C THR A 79 -9.45 0.25 6.51
N THR A 80 -9.53 -0.57 5.45
CA THR A 80 -10.74 -0.66 4.61
C THR A 80 -11.95 -1.21 5.39
N SER A 81 -11.72 -2.09 6.38
CA SER A 81 -12.78 -2.55 7.29
C SER A 81 -13.19 -1.50 8.34
N ALA A 82 -12.29 -0.57 8.69
CA ALA A 82 -12.55 0.45 9.70
C ALA A 82 -13.32 1.67 9.15
N THR A 83 -13.18 1.99 7.85
CA THR A 83 -13.88 3.13 7.22
C THR A 83 -15.33 2.81 6.84
N THR A 84 -15.81 1.58 7.09
CA THR A 84 -17.23 1.21 6.90
C THR A 84 -17.93 1.04 8.26
N GLY A 85 -17.69 1.96 9.20
CA GLY A 85 -18.59 2.18 10.33
C GLY A 85 -19.71 3.14 9.90
N PRO A 86 -20.95 2.97 10.37
CA PRO A 86 -22.02 3.89 9.99
C PRO A 86 -21.64 5.30 10.41
N ALA A 87 -21.79 6.25 9.50
CA ALA A 87 -21.85 7.67 9.83
C ALA A 87 -23.02 7.89 10.81
N ARG A 88 -22.74 7.76 12.11
CA ARG A 88 -23.60 8.21 13.20
C ARG A 88 -22.75 8.99 14.17
N LEU A 89 -22.51 10.25 13.82
CA LEU A 89 -22.35 11.30 14.80
C LEU A 89 -23.13 12.50 14.27
N GLY A 90 -24.45 12.44 14.49
CA GLY A 90 -25.22 13.67 14.63
C GLY A 90 -24.72 14.34 15.90
N TRP A 91 -24.11 15.51 15.74
CA TRP A 91 -23.97 16.50 16.79
C TRP A 91 -24.91 17.63 16.40
N ALA A 92 -26.12 17.58 16.96
CA ALA A 92 -26.98 18.73 17.09
C ALA A 92 -26.61 19.43 18.40
N CYS A 93 -26.43 20.74 18.31
CA CYS A 93 -26.20 21.74 19.36
C CYS A 93 -24.93 21.59 20.22
#